data_AF-A0AA37IXK2-F1
#
_entry.id   AF-A0AA37IXK2-F1
#
_cell.length_a   1.000
_cell.length_b   1.000
_cell.length_c   1.000
_cell.angle_alpha   90.00
_cell.angle_beta   90.00
_cell.angle_gamma   90.00
#
_symmetry.space_group_name_H-M   'P 1'
#
loop_
_entity.id
_entity.type
_entity.pdbx_description
1 polymer ?
#
loop_
_entity_poly.entity_id
_entity_poly.type
_entity_poly.pdbx_seq_one_letter_code
_entity_poly.pdbx_strand_id
1 'polypeptide(L)'
;MKEKFFYLPEAENNLPGEIQPDPQPPKPEGKYPCPCCSCITFPVPREEAVAFICPVCFWENDLFLSREDEPSDENHGLTLAQARENYKTLGVCRRELLPYVRAPRPGELPR
;
A
#
# COMPACT_ATOMS: atom_id res chain seq x y z
N MET A 1 13.87 -41.26 7.04
CA MET A 1 13.10 -40.07 6.61
C MET A 1 12.50 -39.48 7.87
N LYS A 2 12.69 -38.19 8.17
CA LYS A 2 12.12 -37.56 9.37
C LYS A 2 10.69 -37.13 9.04
N GLU A 3 9.72 -37.61 9.80
CA GLU A 3 8.33 -37.19 9.67
C GLU A 3 8.22 -35.69 9.93
N LYS A 4 7.65 -34.96 8.97
CA LYS A 4 7.32 -33.55 9.14
C LYS A 4 5.96 -33.49 9.84
N PHE A 5 5.98 -33.21 11.13
CA PHE A 5 4.73 -32.89 11.85
C PHE A 5 4.21 -31.56 11.33
N PHE A 6 3.00 -31.60 10.77
CA PHE A 6 2.31 -30.45 10.22
C PHE A 6 1.32 -29.97 11.28
N TYR A 7 1.72 -28.96 12.05
CA TYR A 7 0.86 -28.32 13.03
C TYR A 7 0.11 -27.18 12.35
N LEU A 8 -0.99 -27.49 11.66
CA LEU A 8 -1.98 -26.47 11.32
C LEU A 8 -3.16 -26.59 12.28
N PRO A 9 -3.65 -25.47 12.83
CA PRO A 9 -4.93 -25.49 13.53
C PRO A 9 -6.05 -25.79 12.54
N GLU A 10 -7.06 -26.54 12.99
CA GLU A 10 -8.31 -26.67 12.25
C GLU A 10 -9.16 -25.41 12.50
N ALA A 11 -9.53 -24.70 11.44
CA ALA A 11 -10.39 -23.53 11.56
C ALA A 11 -11.86 -23.98 11.60
N GLU A 12 -12.51 -23.84 12.76
CA GLU A 12 -13.95 -24.05 12.90
C GLU A 12 -14.68 -22.70 12.83
N ASN A 13 -15.48 -22.50 11.78
CA ASN A 13 -16.32 -21.31 11.62
C ASN A 13 -17.61 -21.45 12.45
N ASN A 14 -17.50 -21.48 13.79
CA ASN A 14 -18.64 -21.60 14.72
C ASN A 14 -19.34 -20.25 15.04
N LEU A 15 -19.25 -19.25 14.16
CA LEU A 15 -19.94 -17.97 14.35
C LEU A 15 -21.32 -18.01 13.66
N PRO A 16 -22.44 -18.01 14.42
CA PRO A 16 -23.76 -17.87 13.83
C PRO A 16 -23.99 -16.41 13.36
N GLY A 17 -24.16 -16.22 12.05
CA GLY A 17 -24.58 -14.94 11.45
C GLY A 17 -23.74 -14.51 10.24
N GLU A 18 -24.31 -13.67 9.38
CA GLU A 18 -23.54 -12.97 8.35
C GLU A 18 -22.52 -12.04 9.03
N ILE A 19 -21.24 -12.20 8.71
CA ILE A 19 -20.18 -11.29 9.18
C ILE A 19 -20.46 -9.92 8.59
N GLN A 20 -21.02 -9.01 9.40
CA GLN A 20 -21.18 -7.63 9.00
C GLN A 20 -19.79 -7.00 8.91
N PRO A 21 -19.47 -6.24 7.84
CA PRO A 21 -18.20 -5.55 7.76
C PRO A 21 -18.11 -4.56 8.92
N ASP A 22 -16.99 -4.58 9.65
CA ASP A 22 -16.74 -3.61 10.70
C ASP A 22 -16.90 -2.17 10.16
N PRO A 23 -17.53 -1.26 10.93
CA PRO A 23 -17.59 0.14 10.56
C PRO A 23 -16.19 0.67 10.31
N GLN A 24 -15.89 1.03 9.06
CA GLN A 24 -14.58 1.56 8.71
C GLN A 24 -14.45 2.96 9.32
N PRO A 25 -13.39 3.25 10.09
CA PRO A 25 -13.16 4.59 10.61
C PRO A 25 -13.05 5.59 9.44
N PRO A 26 -13.43 6.86 9.65
CA PRO A 26 -13.27 7.89 8.62
C PRO A 26 -11.81 7.95 8.20
N LYS A 27 -11.56 7.74 6.91
CA LYS A 27 -10.19 7.73 6.37
C LYS A 27 -9.60 9.13 6.54
N PRO A 28 -8.47 9.31 7.25
CA PRO A 28 -7.90 10.63 7.48
C PRO A 28 -7.51 11.28 6.16
N GLU A 29 -7.75 12.59 6.04
CA GLU A 29 -7.39 13.37 4.86
C GLU A 29 -5.86 13.47 4.72
N GLY A 30 -5.37 13.35 3.48
CA GLY A 30 -3.95 13.47 3.18
C GLY A 30 -3.43 14.89 3.36
N LYS A 31 -2.23 15.01 3.92
CA LYS A 31 -1.51 16.29 4.14
C LYS A 31 -0.09 16.29 3.55
N TYR A 32 0.48 15.12 3.32
CA TYR A 32 1.85 14.93 2.86
C TYR A 32 1.89 14.16 1.53
N PRO A 33 2.90 14.45 0.68
CA PRO A 33 3.01 13.82 -0.63
C PRO A 33 3.44 12.36 -0.53
N CYS A 34 2.83 11.51 -1.35
CA CYS A 34 3.33 10.15 -1.57
C CYS A 34 4.69 10.22 -2.30
N PRO A 35 5.72 9.47 -1.87
CA PRO A 35 7.02 9.47 -2.52
C PRO A 35 6.97 8.95 -3.96
N CYS A 36 6.01 8.09 -4.32
CA CYS A 36 5.86 7.57 -5.67
C CYS A 36 5.12 8.55 -6.60
N CYS A 37 3.86 8.89 -6.30
CA CYS A 37 3.01 9.67 -7.20
C CYS A 37 2.92 11.17 -6.93
N SER A 38 3.56 11.65 -5.85
CA SER A 38 3.51 13.04 -5.38
C SER A 38 2.13 13.56 -4.96
N CYS A 39 1.06 12.76 -5.08
CA CYS A 39 -0.27 13.14 -4.62
C CYS A 39 -0.30 13.26 -3.08
N ILE A 40 -1.05 14.24 -2.57
CA ILE A 40 -1.15 14.58 -1.16
C ILE A 40 -2.08 13.60 -0.45
N THR A 41 -1.58 12.39 -0.18
CA THR A 41 -2.39 11.27 0.36
C THR A 41 -1.98 10.81 1.75
N PHE A 42 -0.76 11.12 2.19
CA PHE A 42 -0.27 10.63 3.49
C PHE A 42 -0.87 11.49 4.61
N PRO A 43 -1.50 10.90 5.63
CA PRO A 43 -2.14 11.67 6.71
C PRO A 43 -1.14 12.26 7.71
N VAL A 44 0.07 11.70 7.75
CA VAL A 44 1.21 12.06 8.61
C VAL A 44 2.49 12.17 7.75
N PRO A 45 3.59 12.77 8.26
CA PRO A 45 4.87 12.81 7.53
C PRO A 45 5.32 11.44 7.05
N ARG A 46 6.14 11.40 5.99
CA ARG A 46 6.60 10.15 5.38
C ARG A 46 7.20 9.22 6.42
N GLU A 47 8.04 9.76 7.29
CA GLU A 47 8.81 9.07 8.33
C GLU A 47 7.93 8.41 9.41
N GLU A 48 6.68 8.87 9.53
CA GLU A 48 5.69 8.36 10.48
C GLU A 48 4.63 7.48 9.80
N ALA A 49 4.53 7.53 8.47
CA ALA A 49 3.52 6.80 7.69
C ALA A 49 3.95 5.34 7.42
N VAL A 50 4.38 4.61 8.46
CA VAL A 50 4.89 3.22 8.34
C VAL A 50 3.87 2.34 7.60
N ALA A 51 4.31 1.64 6.55
CA ALA A 51 3.48 0.72 5.76
C ALA A 51 2.18 1.35 5.20
N PHE A 52 2.10 2.68 5.10
CA PHE A 52 0.93 3.33 4.53
C PHE A 52 0.88 3.09 3.02
N ILE A 53 -0.24 2.55 2.54
CA ILE A 53 -0.47 2.31 1.10
C ILE A 53 -1.17 3.51 0.48
N CYS A 54 -0.52 4.12 -0.51
CA CYS A 54 -1.11 5.23 -1.25
C CYS A 54 -2.32 4.76 -2.08
N PRO A 55 -3.53 5.33 -1.90
CA PRO A 55 -4.71 4.89 -2.65
C PRO A 55 -4.70 5.31 -4.13
N VAL A 56 -3.78 6.19 -4.52
CA VAL A 56 -3.68 6.71 -5.90
C VAL A 56 -2.75 5.86 -6.76
N CYS A 57 -1.63 5.40 -6.19
CA CYS A 57 -0.63 4.64 -6.95
C CYS A 57 -0.33 3.26 -6.40
N PHE A 58 -0.85 2.91 -5.22
CA PHE A 58 -0.63 1.63 -4.53
C PHE A 58 0.81 1.37 -4.05
N TRP A 59 1.67 2.39 -4.00
CA TRP A 59 2.97 2.28 -3.33
C TRP A 59 2.78 2.16 -1.82
N GLU A 60 3.36 1.14 -1.21
CA GLU A 60 3.46 0.98 0.24
C GLU A 60 4.70 1.72 0.76
N ASN A 61 4.53 2.56 1.78
CA ASN A 61 5.61 3.38 2.29
C ASN A 61 6.66 2.55 3.03
N ASP A 62 7.74 2.26 2.32
CA ASP A 62 8.96 1.67 2.85
C ASP A 62 9.87 2.78 3.43
N LEU A 63 10.06 2.70 4.74
CA LEU A 63 10.90 3.62 5.52
C LEU A 63 12.36 3.17 5.60
N PHE A 64 12.66 1.96 5.17
CA PHE A 64 13.98 1.36 5.27
C PHE A 64 14.81 1.59 4.01
N LEU A 65 14.18 2.02 2.91
CA LEU A 65 14.89 2.48 1.72
C LEU A 65 15.85 3.64 2.04
N SER A 66 17.13 3.40 1.79
CA SER A 66 18.16 4.43 1.87
C SER A 66 18.29 5.20 0.55
N ARG A 67 17.88 4.60 -0.57
CA ARG A 67 17.97 5.17 -1.92
C ARG A 67 16.75 4.80 -2.77
N GLU A 68 16.49 5.59 -3.81
CA GLU A 68 15.33 5.34 -4.70
C GLU A 68 15.53 4.15 -5.67
N ASP A 69 16.78 3.75 -5.91
CA ASP A 69 17.17 2.62 -6.77
C ASP A 69 17.33 1.30 -6.00
N GLU A 70 17.12 1.32 -4.67
CA GLU A 70 17.12 0.14 -3.83
C GLU A 70 15.79 -0.62 -3.96
N PRO A 71 15.80 -1.96 -4.06
CA PRO A 71 14.58 -2.76 -4.10
C PRO A 71 13.85 -2.69 -2.77
N SER A 72 12.56 -2.33 -2.81
CA SER A 72 11.72 -2.27 -1.61
C SER A 72 11.18 -3.65 -1.25
N ASP A 73 11.34 -4.06 0.01
CA ASP A 73 10.83 -5.33 0.51
C ASP A 73 9.29 -5.33 0.55
N GLU A 74 8.70 -4.22 0.98
CA GLU A 74 7.26 -3.97 1.04
C GLU A 74 6.62 -3.96 -0.35
N ASN A 75 7.37 -3.56 -1.39
CA ASN A 75 6.86 -3.48 -2.76
C ASN A 75 7.38 -4.62 -3.66
N HIS A 76 7.71 -5.78 -3.09
CA HIS A 76 8.12 -6.99 -3.81
C HIS A 76 9.35 -6.80 -4.73
N GLY A 77 10.34 -6.07 -4.25
CA GLY A 77 11.59 -5.77 -4.97
C GLY A 77 11.47 -4.65 -6.01
N LEU A 78 10.31 -3.99 -6.12
CA LEU A 78 10.16 -2.81 -6.96
C LEU A 78 10.91 -1.63 -6.34
N THR A 79 11.75 -0.97 -7.13
CA THR A 79 12.43 0.26 -6.69
C THR A 79 11.48 1.47 -6.73
N LEU A 80 11.70 2.47 -5.88
CA LEU A 80 10.90 3.70 -5.91
C LEU A 80 11.03 4.43 -7.26
N ALA A 81 12.22 4.41 -7.88
CA ALA A 81 12.45 4.98 -9.21
C ALA A 81 11.57 4.30 -10.28
N GLN A 82 11.49 2.97 -10.28
CA GLN A 82 10.61 2.22 -11.19
C GLN A 82 9.13 2.50 -10.91
N ALA A 83 8.73 2.56 -9.64
CA ALA A 83 7.36 2.87 -9.25
C ALA A 83 6.92 4.26 -9.74
N ARG A 84 7.78 5.27 -9.61
CA ARG A 84 7.55 6.63 -10.16
C ARG A 84 7.32 6.58 -11.68
N GLU A 85 8.13 5.81 -12.41
CA GLU A 85 8.01 5.69 -13.87
C GLU A 85 6.74 4.93 -14.29
N ASN A 86 6.41 3.86 -13.58
CA ASN A 86 5.16 3.13 -13.77
C ASN A 86 3.96 4.03 -13.50
N TYR A 87 3.98 4.87 -12.47
CA TYR A 87 2.87 5.77 -12.20
C TYR A 87 2.69 6.80 -13.32
N LYS A 88 3.77 7.38 -13.85
CA LYS A 88 3.69 8.33 -14.97
C LYS A 88 3.06 7.70 -16.23
N THR A 89 3.33 6.43 -16.48
CA THR A 89 2.92 5.75 -17.71
C THR A 89 1.62 4.97 -17.58
N LEU A 90 1.30 4.47 -16.38
CA LEU A 90 0.18 3.56 -16.11
C LEU A 90 -0.83 4.09 -15.09
N GLY A 91 -0.47 5.11 -14.29
CA GLY A 91 -1.28 5.57 -13.16
C GLY A 91 -1.22 4.67 -11.92
N VAL A 92 -0.29 3.70 -11.87
CA VAL A 92 -0.09 2.80 -10.72
C VAL A 92 1.40 2.46 -10.57
N CYS A 93 1.87 2.15 -9.36
CA CYS A 93 3.27 1.77 -9.10
C CYS A 93 3.64 0.44 -9.76
N ARG A 94 2.65 -0.47 -9.90
CA ARG A 94 2.81 -1.81 -10.46
C ARG A 94 1.56 -2.19 -11.24
N ARG A 95 1.72 -2.65 -12.48
CA ARG A 95 0.61 -2.86 -13.43
C ARG A 95 -0.51 -3.75 -12.88
N GLU A 96 -0.16 -4.81 -12.17
CA GLU A 96 -1.14 -5.77 -11.66
C GLU A 96 -2.06 -5.17 -10.58
N LEU A 97 -1.71 -4.01 -10.01
CA LEU A 97 -2.43 -3.36 -8.93
C LEU A 97 -3.43 -2.29 -9.42
N LEU A 98 -3.58 -2.13 -10.74
CA LEU A 98 -4.57 -1.23 -11.35
C LEU A 98 -6.00 -1.36 -10.77
N PRO A 99 -6.52 -2.57 -10.47
CA PRO A 99 -7.87 -2.71 -9.91
C PRO A 99 -8.07 -2.08 -8.52
N TYR A 100 -6.98 -1.74 -7.82
CA TYR A 100 -7.02 -1.28 -6.42
C TYR A 100 -6.69 0.21 -6.25
N VAL A 101 -6.42 0.92 -7.34
CA VAL A 101 -6.16 2.37 -7.31
C VAL A 101 -7.41 3.17 -7.63
N ARG A 102 -7.37 4.46 -7.29
CA ARG A 102 -8.35 5.46 -7.73
C ARG A 102 -7.65 6.71 -8.25
N ALA A 103 -8.36 7.50 -9.05
CA ALA A 103 -7.89 8.84 -9.40
C ALA A 103 -7.68 9.70 -8.12
N PRO A 104 -6.69 10.61 -8.13
CA PRO A 104 -6.52 11.59 -7.06
C PRO A 104 -7.76 12.50 -6.99
N ARG A 105 -8.16 12.85 -5.76
CA ARG A 105 -9.20 13.87 -5.54
C ARG A 105 -8.62 15.26 -5.87
N PRO A 106 -9.45 16.28 -6.16
CA PRO A 106 -8.94 17.63 -6.45
C PRO A 106 -7.98 18.18 -5.39
N GLY A 107 -8.24 17.94 -4.10
CA GLY A 107 -7.37 18.37 -3.00
C GLY A 107 -6.10 17.51 -2.80
N GLU A 108 -5.96 16.40 -3.51
CA GLU A 108 -4.81 15.48 -3.43
C GLU A 108 -3.83 15.67 -4.59
N LEU A 109 -4.15 16.53 -5.56
CA LEU A 109 -3.23 16.79 -6.67
C LEU A 109 -1.91 17.39 -6.12
N PRO A 110 -0.75 17.02 -6.71
CA PRO A 110 0.53 17.63 -6.35
C PRO A 110 0.45 19.15 -6.45
N ARG A 111 1.11 19.85 -5.52
CA ARG A 111 1.20 21.32 -5.53
C ARG A 111 2.24 21.82 -6.51
#